data_AF-A0A432JQ98-F1
#
_entry.id   AF-A0A432JQ98-F1
#
_cell.length_a   1.000
_cell.length_b   1.000
_cell.length_c   1.000
_cell.angle_alpha   90.00
_cell.angle_beta   90.00
_cell.angle_gamma   90.00
#
_symmetry.space_group_name_H-M   'P 1'
#
loop_
_entity.id
_entity.type
_entity.pdbx_description
1 polymer ?
#
loop_
_entity_poly.entity_id
_entity_poly.type
_entity_poly.pdbx_seq_one_letter_code
_entity_poly.pdbx_strand_id
1 'polypeptide(L)'
;DGYSQSSIDGQLTFVWFHVFWKGRMTFAGFADFWSQDLNNNGTKYGVFLSEPQLWYNINSSFSVGSEVELSKNFIPSDGGKFMARPTIAVKWNI
;
A
#
# COMPACT_ATOMS: atom_id res chain seq x y z
N ASP A 1 11.34 -4.19 -37.62
CA ASP A 1 10.21 -5.07 -37.32
C ASP A 1 10.26 -5.54 -35.89
N GLY A 2 9.20 -5.26 -35.12
CA GLY A 2 9.12 -5.63 -33.72
C GLY A 2 8.07 -4.79 -33.01
N TYR A 3 6.80 -5.01 -33.35
CA TYR A 3 5.66 -4.45 -32.63
C TYR A 3 5.83 -4.76 -31.14
N SER A 4 6.04 -3.71 -30.32
CA SER A 4 5.98 -3.82 -28.87
C SER A 4 4.56 -4.28 -28.53
N GLN A 5 4.41 -5.56 -28.18
CA GLN A 5 3.11 -6.12 -27.84
C GLN A 5 2.55 -5.33 -26.66
N SER A 6 1.46 -4.59 -26.91
CA SER A 6 0.66 -3.97 -25.86
C SER A 6 0.09 -5.09 -25.01
N SER A 7 0.80 -5.49 -23.96
CA SER A 7 0.25 -6.39 -22.95
C SER A 7 -0.78 -5.62 -22.15
N ILE A 8 -1.86 -6.30 -21.75
CA ILE A 8 -2.88 -5.72 -20.88
C ILE A 8 -2.20 -5.17 -19.61
N ASP A 9 -2.43 -3.88 -19.34
CA ASP A 9 -2.11 -3.25 -18.06
C ASP A 9 -3.38 -3.16 -17.23
N GLY A 10 -3.30 -3.66 -16.01
CA GLY A 10 -4.41 -3.68 -15.06
C GLY A 10 -3.88 -3.59 -13.64
N GLN A 11 -4.70 -3.03 -12.77
CA GLN A 11 -4.44 -2.95 -11.34
C GLN A 11 -5.56 -3.67 -10.60
N LEU A 12 -5.17 -4.52 -9.66
CA LEU A 12 -6.06 -5.14 -8.69
C LEU A 12 -5.81 -4.49 -7.33
N THR A 13 -6.86 -3.89 -6.78
CA THR A 13 -6.82 -3.21 -5.48
C THR A 13 -7.73 -3.93 -4.49
N PHE A 14 -7.17 -4.30 -3.35
CA PHE A 14 -7.91 -4.74 -2.17
C PHE A 14 -7.95 -3.59 -1.17
N VAL A 15 -9.13 -3.26 -0.65
CA VAL A 15 -9.31 -2.23 0.39
C VAL A 15 -10.05 -2.86 1.55
N TRP A 16 -9.66 -2.53 2.77
CA TRP A 16 -10.38 -2.95 3.96
C TRP A 16 -10.52 -1.82 4.97
N PHE A 17 -11.61 -1.90 5.71
CA PHE A 17 -11.89 -1.04 6.85
C PHE A 17 -12.71 -1.85 7.85
N HIS A 18 -12.17 -2.06 9.04
CA HIS A 18 -12.80 -2.81 10.09
C HIS A 18 -12.61 -2.11 11.44
N VAL A 19 -13.71 -1.82 12.11
CA VAL A 19 -13.71 -1.28 13.46
C VAL A 19 -14.12 -2.39 14.42
N PHE A 20 -13.30 -2.63 15.45
CA PHE A 20 -13.49 -3.71 16.41
C PHE A 20 -13.21 -3.24 17.83
N TRP A 21 -13.36 -4.16 18.79
CA TRP A 21 -13.21 -3.89 20.22
C TRP A 21 -14.06 -2.69 20.69
N LYS A 22 -15.36 -2.72 20.36
CA LYS A 22 -16.34 -1.68 20.75
C LYS A 22 -15.92 -0.27 20.30
N GLY A 23 -15.36 -0.15 19.10
CA GLY A 23 -14.94 1.14 18.54
C GLY A 23 -13.55 1.62 18.99
N ARG A 24 -12.84 0.84 19.81
CA ARG A 24 -11.51 1.22 20.30
C ARG A 24 -10.37 0.92 19.34
N MET A 25 -10.61 0.07 18.35
CA MET A 25 -9.59 -0.26 17.36
C MET A 25 -10.12 -0.16 15.95
N THR A 26 -9.28 0.37 15.06
CA THR A 26 -9.55 0.45 13.62
C THR A 26 -8.40 -0.25 12.89
N PHE A 27 -8.73 -1.27 12.11
CA PHE A 27 -7.83 -1.90 11.15
C PHE A 27 -8.28 -1.50 9.75
N ALA A 28 -7.41 -0.82 9.02
CA ALA A 28 -7.72 -0.30 7.69
C ALA A 28 -6.48 -0.39 6.80
N GLY A 29 -6.67 -0.21 5.51
CA GLY A 29 -5.55 -0.17 4.56
C GLY A 29 -5.97 -0.67 3.20
N PHE A 30 -4.96 -0.81 2.35
CA PHE A 30 -5.11 -1.33 1.00
C PHE A 30 -3.93 -2.20 0.59
N ALA A 31 -4.12 -2.97 -0.48
CA ALA A 31 -3.07 -3.69 -1.18
C ALA A 31 -3.32 -3.61 -2.69
N ASP A 32 -2.36 -3.06 -3.41
CA ASP A 32 -2.35 -2.90 -4.86
C ASP A 32 -1.38 -3.89 -5.49
N PHE A 33 -1.81 -4.45 -6.62
CA PHE A 33 -0.97 -5.24 -7.51
C PHE A 33 -1.21 -4.84 -8.96
N TRP A 34 -0.14 -4.48 -9.68
CA TRP A 34 -0.20 -4.10 -11.09
C TRP A 34 1.07 -4.48 -11.83
N SER A 35 1.05 -4.36 -13.17
CA SER A 35 2.24 -4.47 -14.01
C SER A 35 2.72 -3.11 -14.46
N GLN A 36 4.04 -2.89 -14.48
CA GLN A 36 4.63 -1.66 -14.97
C GLN A 36 5.95 -1.91 -15.70
N ASP A 37 6.19 -1.21 -16.80
CA ASP A 37 7.51 -1.10 -17.41
C ASP A 37 8.32 -0.05 -16.64
N LEU A 38 9.27 -0.52 -15.84
CA LEU A 38 10.07 0.35 -14.96
C LEU A 38 11.25 0.98 -15.68
N ASN A 39 11.67 0.42 -16.83
CA ASN A 39 12.89 0.80 -17.53
C ASN A 39 12.62 1.36 -18.93
N ASN A 40 11.34 1.55 -19.30
CA ASN A 40 10.89 1.99 -20.63
C ASN A 40 11.51 1.15 -21.78
N ASN A 41 11.75 -0.14 -21.52
CA ASN A 41 12.42 -1.05 -22.45
C ASN A 41 11.48 -2.18 -22.94
N GLY A 42 10.19 -2.09 -22.62
CA GLY A 42 9.18 -3.09 -22.90
C GLY A 42 9.08 -4.22 -21.87
N THR A 43 9.97 -4.28 -20.88
CA THR A 43 9.96 -5.32 -19.84
C THR A 43 9.04 -4.92 -18.69
N LYS A 44 7.94 -5.64 -18.50
CA LYS A 44 7.01 -5.40 -17.40
C LYS A 44 7.39 -6.18 -16.15
N TYR A 45 7.32 -5.50 -15.01
CA TYR A 45 7.51 -6.06 -13.68
C TYR A 45 6.20 -5.99 -12.91
N GLY A 46 5.94 -7.00 -12.07
CA GLY A 46 4.87 -6.93 -11.09
C GLY A 46 5.26 -5.95 -9.98
N VAL A 47 4.39 -5.00 -9.69
CA VAL A 47 4.53 -4.03 -8.60
C VAL A 47 3.53 -4.37 -7.50
N PHE A 48 3.99 -4.28 -6.27
CA PHE A 48 3.18 -4.49 -5.08
C PHE A 48 3.35 -3.30 -4.14
N LEU A 49 2.22 -2.79 -3.63
CA LEU A 49 2.18 -1.77 -2.60
C LEU A 49 1.05 -2.10 -1.61
N SER A 50 1.32 -2.01 -0.31
CA SER A 50 0.29 -2.16 0.71
C SER A 50 0.61 -1.30 1.92
N GLU A 51 -0.42 -0.67 2.49
CA GLU A 51 -0.31 0.17 3.68
C GLU A 51 -1.34 -0.28 4.74
N PRO A 52 -1.14 -1.45 5.39
CA PRO A 52 -1.90 -1.82 6.56
C PRO A 52 -1.70 -0.81 7.69
N GLN A 53 -2.82 -0.36 8.24
CA GLN A 53 -2.90 0.55 9.37
C GLN A 53 -3.65 -0.07 10.54
N LEU A 54 -3.12 0.14 11.75
CA LEU A 54 -3.79 -0.21 12.99
C LEU A 54 -3.83 1.00 13.92
N TRP A 55 -5.03 1.36 14.35
CA TRP A 55 -5.29 2.50 15.22
C TRP A 55 -5.96 2.07 16.51
N TYR A 56 -5.58 2.71 17.61
CA TYR A 56 -6.25 2.68 18.89
C TYR A 56 -6.92 4.03 19.15
N ASN A 57 -8.24 4.02 19.31
CA ASN A 57 -9.08 5.19 19.51
C ASN A 57 -9.19 5.47 21.02
N ILE A 58 -8.46 6.48 21.48
CA ILE A 58 -8.43 6.89 22.89
C ILE A 58 -9.76 7.52 23.28
N ASN A 59 -10.31 8.34 22.37
CA ASN A 59 -11.66 8.89 22.46
C ASN A 59 -12.20 9.14 21.03
N SER A 60 -13.35 9.80 20.91
CA SER A 60 -13.96 10.12 19.60
C SER A 60 -13.09 10.99 18.70
N SER A 61 -12.23 11.82 19.29
CA SER A 61 -11.46 12.85 18.61
C SER A 61 -9.96 12.53 18.54
N PHE A 62 -9.46 11.52 19.23
CA PHE A 62 -8.04 11.24 19.30
C PHE A 62 -7.73 9.74 19.19
N SER A 63 -6.83 9.42 18.27
CA SER A 63 -6.32 8.07 18.05
C SER A 63 -4.81 8.07 17.91
N VAL A 64 -4.18 7.00 18.37
CA VAL A 64 -2.76 6.70 18.15
C VAL A 64 -2.67 5.43 17.34
N GLY A 65 -1.73 5.34 16.42
CA GLY A 65 -1.67 4.20 15.54
C GLY A 65 -0.34 4.06 14.83
N SER A 66 -0.31 3.04 14.00
CA SER A 66 0.83 2.70 13.18
C SER A 66 0.36 2.32 11.79
N GLU A 67 1.23 2.58 10.82
CA GLU A 67 1.15 2.06 9.46
C GLU A 67 2.45 1.31 9.17
N VAL A 68 2.39 0.34 8.26
CA VAL A 68 3.59 -0.24 7.66
C VAL A 68 3.42 -0.22 6.15
N GLU A 69 4.17 0.64 5.46
CA GLU A 69 4.22 0.59 4.00
C GLU A 69 5.07 -0.62 3.59
N LEU A 70 4.46 -1.54 2.85
CA LEU A 70 5.09 -2.71 2.26
C LEU A 70 5.14 -2.51 0.75
N SER A 71 6.33 -2.55 0.16
CA SER A 71 6.47 -2.31 -1.27
C SER A 71 7.51 -3.19 -1.94
N LYS A 72 7.26 -3.51 -3.21
CA LYS A 72 8.22 -4.20 -4.09
C LYS A 72 8.08 -3.63 -5.49
N ASN A 73 9.21 -3.25 -6.08
CA ASN A 73 9.26 -2.61 -7.40
C ASN A 73 8.49 -1.27 -7.50
N PHE A 74 8.05 -0.70 -6.37
CA PHE A 74 7.30 0.56 -6.33
C PHE A 74 8.22 1.78 -6.45
N ILE A 75 9.33 1.78 -5.71
CA ILE A 75 10.34 2.82 -5.77
C ILE A 75 11.52 2.29 -6.58
N PRO A 76 11.87 2.89 -7.74
CA PRO A 76 12.95 2.41 -8.60
C PRO A 76 14.30 2.29 -7.87
N SER A 77 14.58 3.19 -6.92
CA SER A 77 15.84 3.19 -6.14
C SER A 77 16.00 1.99 -5.21
N ASP A 78 14.92 1.26 -4.90
CA ASP A 78 15.00 0.07 -4.03
C ASP A 78 15.59 -1.14 -4.76
N GLY A 79 15.85 -1.04 -6.06
CA GLY A 79 16.52 -2.09 -6.84
C GLY A 79 15.73 -3.40 -6.88
N GLY A 80 14.40 -3.31 -6.81
CA GLY A 80 13.48 -4.45 -6.79
C GLY A 80 13.42 -5.25 -5.49
N LYS A 81 14.02 -4.73 -4.41
CA LYS A 81 13.90 -5.30 -3.07
C LYS A 81 12.48 -5.14 -2.54
N PHE A 82 12.12 -6.05 -1.64
CA PHE A 82 10.95 -5.87 -0.80
C PHE A 82 11.32 -4.96 0.37
N MET A 83 10.53 -3.92 0.59
CA MET A 83 10.75 -2.90 1.60
C MET A 83 9.59 -2.84 2.57
N ALA A 84 9.91 -2.62 3.84
CA ALA A 84 8.94 -2.37 4.90
C ALA A 84 9.32 -1.07 5.62
N ARG A 85 8.42 -0.08 5.60
CA ARG A 85 8.63 1.24 6.21
C ARG A 85 7.59 1.47 7.29
N PRO A 86 7.93 1.27 8.58
CA PRO A 86 7.00 1.49 9.66
C PRO A 86 6.85 2.98 9.97
N THR A 87 5.62 3.40 10.24
CA THR A 87 5.27 4.75 10.65
C THR A 87 4.43 4.69 11.91
N ILE A 88 4.76 5.50 12.91
CA ILE A 88 3.92 5.75 14.08
C ILE A 88 3.30 7.14 13.97
N ALA A 89 2.00 7.24 14.26
CA ALA A 89 1.23 8.45 14.03
C ALA A 89 0.17 8.69 15.09
N VAL A 90 -0.27 9.94 15.17
CA VAL A 90 -1.43 10.38 15.95
C VAL A 90 -2.44 11.00 15.00
N LYS A 91 -3.73 10.80 15.26
CA LYS A 91 -4.85 11.30 14.45
C LYS A 91 -5.82 12.08 15.32
N TRP A 92 -6.18 13.27 14.87
CA TRP A 92 -7.23 14.09 15.46
C TRP A 92 -8.46 14.06 14.55
N ASN A 93 -9.58 13.54 15.05
CA ASN A 93 -10.86 13.56 14.33
C ASN A 93 -11.65 14.80 14.77
N ILE A 94 -12.05 15.62 13.80
CA ILE A 94 -12.88 16.83 13.99
C ILE A 94 -14.35 16.42 14.12
#